data_AF-A0A674KBA1-F1
#
_entry.id   AF-A0A674KBA1-F1
#
_cell.length_a   1.000
_cell.length_b   1.000
_cell.length_c   1.000
_cell.angle_alpha   90.00
_cell.angle_beta   90.00
_cell.angle_gamma   90.00
#
_symmetry.space_group_name_H-M   'P 1'
#
loop_
_entity.id
_entity.type
_entity.pdbx_description
1 polymer ?
#
loop_
_entity_poly.entity_id
_entity_poly.type
_entity_poly.pdbx_seq_one_letter_code
_entity_poly.pdbx_strand_id
1 'polypeptide(L)'
;MSIVTVQLGQCGNQIGYEVFNAICNDFHSTHGLCSKKENESYQEACKERFFSEEKTGVPVARAVLVDMEPKVISQTLSMAARSGHWKYDHQSHFCQKQGSGNNWANGYSVHGPRYRDVIMNLVQKEAEKCDRLSGFFTVMSMAGGTGSGMGAFVTQCLRDAFPTSFILNQVIWPYGTGEVIVQNYNSVLTLSHLYQSSDALLVHENDAIHKICAQLMNIKKISFRDVNQVIAHQLGSVFQPTYSSEGASQYSRNPLGDLMESLVPHPEFKMLGLRNIPQMSENSLAYSTFTWPGLIKHLRQMLIANAKMEEGIDWQVRPPLPGHPVPPKASPNKALHFNTSIANLVVLRGKDVQSIDLGGFRDPALYTSWLNPQEAFTIWKTPRAFNKYEKSASLVSNSQFLLKLMDNIVGKAWNMFASKAYVHQYTKFGIEEEDFLDCFTTLEQVISSYASL
;
A
#
# COMPACT_ATOMS: atom_id res chain seq x y z
N MET A 1 -4.64 -16.55 9.74
CA MET A 1 -5.33 -15.39 10.35
C MET A 1 -5.93 -14.55 9.25
N SER A 2 -7.11 -13.99 9.52
CA SER A 2 -7.90 -13.21 8.58
C SER A 2 -7.57 -11.72 8.65
N ILE A 3 -7.72 -11.05 7.52
CA ILE A 3 -7.62 -9.60 7.38
C ILE A 3 -9.00 -9.09 6.99
N VAL A 4 -9.47 -8.04 7.66
CA VAL A 4 -10.66 -7.31 7.25
C VAL A 4 -10.24 -6.10 6.44
N THR A 5 -10.69 -6.03 5.18
CA THR A 5 -10.37 -4.90 4.29
C THR A 5 -11.43 -3.81 4.44
N VAL A 6 -11.03 -2.57 4.72
CA VAL A 6 -11.96 -1.43 4.79
C VAL A 6 -11.69 -0.50 3.61
N GLN A 7 -12.62 -0.44 2.67
CA GLN A 7 -12.47 0.30 1.41
C GLN A 7 -13.19 1.64 1.54
N LEU A 8 -12.44 2.75 1.42
CA LEU A 8 -12.93 4.09 1.75
C LEU A 8 -12.95 5.02 0.53
N GLY A 9 -14.15 5.50 0.22
CA GLY A 9 -14.43 6.41 -0.89
C GLY A 9 -14.27 5.79 -2.28
N GLN A 10 -14.53 6.59 -3.30
CA GLN A 10 -14.55 6.16 -4.70
C GLN A 10 -13.27 5.42 -5.15
N CYS A 11 -12.10 5.94 -4.78
CA CYS A 11 -10.81 5.34 -5.16
C CYS A 11 -10.58 4.02 -4.40
N GLY A 12 -10.81 4.01 -3.09
CA GLY A 12 -10.61 2.82 -2.25
C GLY A 12 -11.48 1.64 -2.68
N ASN A 13 -12.76 1.89 -2.98
CA ASN A 13 -13.68 0.86 -3.43
C ASN A 13 -13.30 0.25 -4.79
N GLN A 14 -12.79 1.06 -5.73
CA GLN A 14 -12.37 0.57 -7.04
C GLN A 14 -11.06 -0.23 -6.98
N ILE A 15 -10.09 0.22 -6.17
CA ILE A 15 -8.84 -0.53 -5.97
C ILE A 15 -9.11 -1.81 -5.22
N GLY A 16 -9.92 -1.76 -4.15
CA GLY A 16 -10.30 -2.94 -3.39
C GLY A 16 -10.94 -4.02 -4.26
N TYR A 17 -11.83 -3.65 -5.18
CA TYR A 17 -12.37 -4.58 -6.17
C TYR A 17 -11.28 -5.27 -7.01
N GLU A 18 -10.35 -4.51 -7.60
CA GLU A 18 -9.28 -5.10 -8.42
C GLU A 18 -8.32 -5.95 -7.57
N VAL A 19 -8.08 -5.59 -6.29
CA VAL A 19 -7.29 -6.39 -5.34
C VAL A 19 -7.93 -7.74 -5.09
N PHE A 20 -9.20 -7.78 -4.71
CA PHE A 20 -9.92 -9.05 -4.48
C PHE A 20 -9.99 -9.89 -5.76
N ASN A 21 -10.16 -9.24 -6.92
CA ASN A 21 -10.11 -9.92 -8.21
C ASN A 21 -8.74 -10.55 -8.49
N ALA A 22 -7.63 -9.82 -8.27
CA ALA A 22 -6.28 -10.34 -8.44
C ALA A 22 -5.97 -11.50 -7.48
N ILE A 23 -6.37 -11.37 -6.20
CA ILE A 23 -6.21 -12.43 -5.19
C ILE A 23 -7.02 -13.67 -5.59
N CYS A 24 -8.26 -13.49 -6.05
CA CYS A 24 -9.14 -14.58 -6.45
C CYS A 24 -8.63 -15.32 -7.68
N ASN A 25 -8.20 -14.58 -8.71
CA ASN A 25 -7.59 -15.16 -9.91
C ASN A 25 -6.32 -15.95 -9.57
N ASP A 26 -5.53 -15.44 -8.63
CA ASP A 26 -4.30 -16.10 -8.24
C ASP A 26 -4.56 -17.47 -7.62
N PHE A 27 -5.42 -17.61 -6.60
CA PHE A 27 -5.61 -18.93 -5.96
C PHE A 27 -6.36 -19.94 -6.84
N HIS A 28 -7.23 -19.49 -7.76
CA HIS A 28 -7.82 -20.39 -8.77
C HIS A 28 -6.82 -20.83 -9.85
N SER A 29 -5.68 -20.14 -9.98
CA SER A 29 -4.68 -20.51 -10.97
C SER A 29 -4.03 -21.86 -10.62
N THR A 30 -3.91 -22.71 -11.63
CA THR A 30 -3.27 -24.03 -11.54
C THR A 30 -1.82 -24.00 -11.98
N HIS A 31 -1.17 -22.82 -11.97
CA HIS A 31 0.24 -22.65 -12.32
C HIS A 31 1.15 -23.23 -11.22
N GLY A 32 1.09 -24.55 -11.07
CA GLY A 32 1.77 -25.35 -10.06
C GLY A 32 3.23 -25.54 -10.41
N LEU A 33 4.07 -24.66 -9.89
CA LEU A 33 5.51 -24.91 -9.74
C LEU A 33 5.81 -25.69 -8.44
N CYS A 34 4.76 -26.06 -7.69
CA CYS A 34 4.81 -26.77 -6.42
C CYS A 34 3.94 -28.04 -6.48
N SER A 35 4.07 -28.90 -5.47
CA SER A 35 3.26 -30.12 -5.34
C SER A 35 1.77 -29.81 -5.16
N LYS A 36 0.90 -30.77 -5.49
CA LYS A 36 -0.55 -30.64 -5.30
C LYS A 36 -0.92 -30.24 -3.87
N LYS A 37 -0.28 -30.85 -2.88
CA LYS A 37 -0.50 -30.57 -1.45
C LYS A 37 -0.10 -29.15 -1.06
N GLU A 38 1.03 -28.65 -1.57
CA GLU A 38 1.45 -27.26 -1.32
C GLU A 38 0.49 -26.27 -1.97
N ASN A 39 0.03 -26.55 -3.20
CA ASN A 39 -0.94 -25.70 -3.87
C ASN A 39 -2.30 -25.66 -3.13
N GLU A 40 -2.78 -26.80 -2.63
CA GLU A 40 -3.98 -26.86 -1.78
C GLU A 40 -3.77 -26.04 -0.49
N SER A 41 -2.64 -26.21 0.20
CA SER A 41 -2.33 -25.42 1.39
C SER A 41 -2.24 -23.91 1.12
N TYR A 42 -1.75 -23.52 -0.06
CA TYR A 42 -1.67 -22.12 -0.48
C TYR A 42 -3.07 -21.54 -0.69
N GLN A 43 -3.93 -22.29 -1.39
CA GLN A 43 -5.31 -21.89 -1.66
C GLN A 43 -6.08 -21.71 -0.35
N GLU A 44 -5.97 -22.64 0.59
CA GLU A 44 -6.62 -22.55 1.89
C GLU A 44 -6.11 -21.36 2.72
N ALA A 45 -4.79 -21.13 2.76
CA ALA A 45 -4.23 -19.98 3.46
C ALA A 45 -4.67 -18.64 2.84
N CYS A 46 -4.81 -18.58 1.51
CA CYS A 46 -5.29 -17.40 0.80
C CYS A 46 -6.78 -17.14 1.08
N LYS A 47 -7.62 -18.18 1.01
CA LYS A 47 -9.04 -18.11 1.35
C LYS A 47 -9.25 -17.67 2.79
N GLU A 48 -8.61 -18.32 3.76
CA GLU A 48 -8.73 -17.98 5.19
C GLU A 48 -8.41 -16.49 5.45
N ARG A 49 -7.42 -15.96 4.72
CA ARG A 49 -6.91 -14.60 4.90
C ARG A 49 -7.90 -13.54 4.45
N PHE A 50 -8.50 -13.68 3.27
CA PHE A 50 -9.29 -12.60 2.64
C PHE A 50 -10.76 -12.95 2.39
N PHE A 51 -11.15 -14.22 2.50
CA PHE A 51 -12.50 -14.69 2.19
C PHE A 51 -13.10 -15.47 3.35
N SER A 52 -14.43 -15.46 3.41
CA SER A 52 -15.24 -16.40 4.18
C SER A 52 -15.94 -17.38 3.24
N GLU A 53 -16.06 -18.64 3.64
CA GLU A 53 -16.79 -19.65 2.87
C GLU A 53 -18.27 -19.63 3.25
N GLU A 54 -19.14 -19.52 2.24
CA GLU A 54 -20.58 -19.74 2.39
C GLU A 54 -20.99 -21.12 1.84
N LYS A 55 -22.17 -21.60 2.25
CA LYS A 55 -22.79 -22.84 1.76
C LYS A 55 -22.93 -22.92 0.23
N THR A 56 -22.91 -21.77 -0.45
CA THR A 56 -23.06 -21.65 -1.91
C THR A 56 -21.79 -21.98 -2.70
N GLY A 57 -20.65 -22.13 -2.03
CA GLY A 57 -19.35 -22.44 -2.64
C GLY A 57 -18.64 -21.24 -3.31
N VAL A 58 -19.31 -20.09 -3.43
CA VAL A 58 -18.68 -18.84 -3.92
C VAL A 58 -18.04 -18.09 -2.75
N PRO A 59 -16.72 -17.83 -2.77
CA PRO A 59 -16.03 -17.09 -1.72
C PRO A 59 -16.59 -15.68 -1.52
N VAL A 60 -16.78 -15.28 -0.27
CA VAL A 60 -17.24 -13.94 0.11
C VAL A 60 -16.07 -13.13 0.64
N ALA A 61 -15.80 -11.98 0.05
CA ALA A 61 -14.70 -11.10 0.46
C ALA A 61 -14.94 -10.53 1.87
N ARG A 62 -13.93 -10.63 2.74
CA ARG A 62 -13.90 -10.00 4.06
C ARG A 62 -13.64 -8.51 3.91
N ALA A 63 -14.65 -7.77 3.51
CA ALA A 63 -14.54 -6.36 3.21
C ALA A 63 -15.75 -5.55 3.66
N VAL A 64 -15.48 -4.32 4.11
CA VAL A 64 -16.50 -3.29 4.35
C VAL A 64 -16.27 -2.14 3.37
N LEU A 65 -17.29 -1.85 2.56
CA LEU A 65 -17.24 -0.79 1.56
C LEU A 65 -17.93 0.45 2.10
N VAL A 66 -17.21 1.57 2.14
CA VAL A 66 -17.73 2.83 2.67
C VAL A 66 -17.57 3.90 1.60
N ASP A 67 -18.68 4.51 1.19
CA ASP A 67 -18.68 5.69 0.34
C ASP A 67 -19.86 6.58 0.72
N MET A 68 -19.79 7.86 0.37
CA MET A 68 -20.91 8.78 0.59
C MET A 68 -21.84 8.87 -0.62
N GLU A 69 -21.51 8.15 -1.69
CA GLU A 69 -22.27 8.07 -2.94
C GLU A 69 -22.48 6.60 -3.36
N PRO A 70 -23.67 6.20 -3.83
CA PRO A 70 -23.98 4.80 -4.05
C PRO A 70 -23.38 4.24 -5.36
N LYS A 71 -23.08 5.12 -6.33
CA LYS A 71 -22.75 4.74 -7.71
C LYS A 71 -21.60 3.74 -7.78
N VAL A 72 -20.50 4.03 -7.08
CA VAL A 72 -19.28 3.21 -7.13
C VAL A 72 -19.52 1.87 -6.45
N ILE A 73 -20.18 1.87 -5.28
CA ILE A 73 -20.50 0.65 -4.54
C ILE A 73 -21.43 -0.26 -5.34
N SER A 74 -22.53 0.28 -5.88
CA SER A 74 -23.45 -0.53 -6.70
C SER A 74 -22.74 -1.14 -7.92
N GLN A 75 -21.83 -0.39 -8.55
CA GLN A 75 -21.04 -0.87 -9.67
C GLN A 75 -20.06 -1.99 -9.25
N THR A 76 -19.31 -1.83 -8.16
CA THR A 76 -18.34 -2.84 -7.70
C THR A 76 -19.04 -4.11 -7.22
N LEU A 77 -20.16 -4.00 -6.49
CA LEU A 77 -20.99 -5.14 -6.08
C LEU A 77 -21.50 -5.92 -7.29
N SER A 78 -22.05 -5.23 -8.31
CA SER A 78 -22.54 -5.85 -9.53
C SER A 78 -21.43 -6.53 -10.34
N MET A 79 -20.28 -5.87 -10.46
CA MET A 79 -19.12 -6.42 -11.18
C MET A 79 -18.58 -7.68 -10.51
N ALA A 80 -18.46 -7.69 -9.17
CA ALA A 80 -17.99 -8.85 -8.42
C ALA A 80 -18.95 -10.04 -8.59
N ALA A 81 -20.25 -9.82 -8.33
CA ALA A 81 -21.26 -10.87 -8.44
C ALA A 81 -21.37 -11.44 -9.86
N ARG A 82 -21.26 -10.61 -10.90
CA ARG A 82 -21.33 -11.04 -12.31
C ARG A 82 -20.16 -11.94 -12.71
N SER A 83 -19.00 -11.83 -12.06
CA SER A 83 -17.85 -12.68 -12.35
C SER A 83 -18.09 -14.15 -11.99
N GLY A 84 -18.93 -14.42 -10.98
CA GLY A 84 -19.19 -15.77 -10.46
C GLY A 84 -18.03 -16.39 -9.67
N HIS A 85 -16.86 -15.74 -9.62
CA HIS A 85 -15.65 -16.27 -8.96
C HIS A 85 -15.55 -15.90 -7.48
N TRP A 86 -16.12 -14.75 -7.10
CA TRP A 86 -16.21 -14.27 -5.72
C TRP A 86 -17.29 -13.19 -5.63
N LYS A 87 -17.72 -12.84 -4.43
CA LYS A 87 -18.68 -11.74 -4.19
C LYS A 87 -18.35 -10.96 -2.93
N TYR A 88 -18.95 -9.78 -2.79
CA TYR A 88 -19.03 -9.07 -1.52
C TYR A 88 -20.27 -9.52 -0.74
N ASP A 89 -20.25 -9.36 0.58
CA ASP A 89 -21.47 -9.47 1.39
C ASP A 89 -22.41 -8.31 1.06
N HIS A 90 -23.67 -8.61 0.76
CA HIS A 90 -24.70 -7.61 0.48
C HIS A 90 -24.97 -6.68 1.68
N GLN A 91 -24.59 -7.05 2.89
CA GLN A 91 -24.80 -6.24 4.09
C GLN A 91 -23.56 -5.45 4.51
N SER A 92 -22.37 -5.77 4.00
CA SER A 92 -21.10 -5.14 4.41
C SER A 92 -20.75 -3.90 3.59
N HIS A 93 -21.73 -3.01 3.37
CA HIS A 93 -21.49 -1.74 2.70
C HIS A 93 -22.33 -0.60 3.31
N PHE A 94 -21.79 0.61 3.21
CA PHE A 94 -22.43 1.84 3.64
C PHE A 94 -22.36 2.87 2.50
N CYS A 95 -23.52 3.41 2.12
CA CYS A 95 -23.64 4.50 1.17
C CYS A 95 -24.63 5.57 1.63
N GLN A 96 -24.40 6.82 1.23
CA GLN A 96 -25.33 7.93 1.40
C GLN A 96 -25.64 8.59 0.05
N LYS A 97 -26.46 9.65 0.05
CA LYS A 97 -26.81 10.42 -1.17
C LYS A 97 -25.97 11.68 -1.36
N GLN A 98 -25.20 12.10 -0.35
CA GLN A 98 -24.48 13.37 -0.35
C GLN A 98 -23.00 13.13 -0.04
N GLY A 99 -22.15 13.38 -1.03
CA GLY A 99 -20.69 13.26 -0.93
C GLY A 99 -20.03 14.36 -0.08
N SER A 100 -18.76 14.13 0.27
CA SER A 100 -17.97 15.08 1.07
C SER A 100 -17.47 16.31 0.27
N GLY A 101 -17.75 16.39 -1.03
CA GLY A 101 -17.40 17.55 -1.87
C GLY A 101 -15.91 17.87 -1.96
N ASN A 102 -15.04 16.85 -1.92
CA ASN A 102 -13.58 16.98 -1.85
C ASN A 102 -13.04 17.78 -0.65
N ASN A 103 -13.84 17.94 0.40
CA ASN A 103 -13.44 18.62 1.62
C ASN A 103 -13.17 17.60 2.74
N TRP A 104 -11.92 17.53 3.20
CA TRP A 104 -11.50 16.63 4.27
C TRP A 104 -12.24 16.92 5.59
N ALA A 105 -12.40 18.18 5.96
CA ALA A 105 -13.06 18.58 7.22
C ALA A 105 -14.53 18.14 7.27
N ASN A 106 -15.26 18.24 6.15
CA ASN A 106 -16.62 17.70 6.09
C ASN A 106 -16.65 16.17 6.24
N GLY A 107 -15.67 15.48 5.64
CA GLY A 107 -15.51 14.03 5.80
C GLY A 107 -15.19 13.62 7.24
N TYR A 108 -14.22 14.29 7.87
CA TYR A 108 -13.70 13.98 9.20
C TYR A 108 -14.61 14.47 10.33
N SER A 109 -15.02 15.73 10.33
CA SER A 109 -15.72 16.35 11.46
C SER A 109 -17.25 16.24 11.40
N VAL A 110 -17.82 16.00 10.20
CA VAL A 110 -19.28 15.91 10.04
C VAL A 110 -19.72 14.48 9.73
N HIS A 111 -19.27 13.94 8.59
CA HIS A 111 -19.74 12.63 8.15
C HIS A 111 -19.18 11.49 9.00
N GLY A 112 -17.90 11.55 9.40
CA GLY A 112 -17.27 10.58 10.29
C GLY A 112 -18.08 10.35 11.58
N PRO A 113 -18.20 11.36 12.47
CA PRO A 113 -18.97 11.24 13.72
C PRO A 113 -20.43 10.85 13.49
N ARG A 114 -21.09 11.41 12.48
CA ARG A 114 -22.51 11.14 12.21
C ARG A 114 -22.78 9.68 11.88
N TYR A 115 -21.85 9.00 11.21
CA TYR A 115 -22.03 7.63 10.73
C TYR A 115 -21.10 6.62 11.40
N ARG A 116 -20.36 7.04 12.44
CA ARG A 116 -19.43 6.23 13.22
C ARG A 116 -20.02 4.89 13.59
N ASP A 117 -21.16 4.90 14.30
CA ASP A 117 -21.74 3.68 14.87
C ASP A 117 -22.16 2.71 13.78
N VAL A 118 -22.70 3.21 12.67
CA VAL A 118 -23.12 2.36 11.55
C VAL A 118 -21.91 1.69 10.91
N ILE A 119 -20.86 2.46 10.60
CA ILE A 119 -19.65 1.95 9.95
C ILE A 119 -18.92 0.97 10.88
N MET A 120 -18.74 1.33 12.16
CA MET A 120 -18.05 0.48 13.13
C MET A 120 -18.82 -0.80 13.42
N ASN A 121 -20.15 -0.78 13.43
CA ASN A 121 -20.95 -1.99 13.54
C ASN A 121 -20.77 -2.93 12.34
N LEU A 122 -20.60 -2.40 11.12
CA LEU A 122 -20.29 -3.23 9.95
C LEU A 122 -18.91 -3.88 10.07
N VAL A 123 -17.91 -3.10 10.49
CA VAL A 123 -16.54 -3.62 10.70
C VAL A 123 -16.52 -4.67 11.81
N GLN A 124 -17.21 -4.41 12.93
CA GLN A 124 -17.32 -5.33 14.06
C GLN A 124 -17.93 -6.66 13.62
N LYS A 125 -19.03 -6.64 12.87
CA LYS A 125 -19.66 -7.86 12.34
C LYS A 125 -18.71 -8.63 11.43
N GLU A 126 -17.93 -7.95 10.59
CA GLU A 126 -16.98 -8.62 9.70
C GLU A 126 -15.78 -9.19 10.47
N ALA A 127 -15.31 -8.49 11.50
CA ALA A 127 -14.28 -8.98 12.41
C ALA A 127 -14.74 -10.21 13.21
N GLU A 128 -15.98 -10.25 13.67
CA GLU A 128 -16.58 -11.38 14.40
C GLU A 128 -16.73 -12.65 13.55
N LYS A 129 -16.80 -12.52 12.22
CA LYS A 129 -16.76 -13.66 11.28
C LYS A 129 -15.36 -14.29 11.15
N CYS A 130 -14.33 -13.67 11.74
CA CYS A 130 -12.96 -14.17 11.66
C CYS A 130 -12.65 -15.05 12.87
N ASP A 131 -12.18 -16.28 12.64
CA ASP A 131 -11.73 -17.15 13.74
C ASP A 131 -10.54 -16.53 14.49
N ARG A 132 -9.65 -15.85 13.75
CA ARG A 132 -8.52 -15.09 14.28
C ARG A 132 -8.24 -13.88 13.40
N LEU A 133 -8.59 -12.69 13.89
CA LEU A 133 -8.27 -11.42 13.23
C LEU A 133 -6.78 -11.09 13.39
N SER A 134 -6.08 -10.90 12.27
CA SER A 134 -4.71 -10.35 12.22
C SER A 134 -4.75 -8.82 12.33
N GLY A 135 -5.67 -8.20 11.62
CA GLY A 135 -5.81 -6.75 11.60
C GLY A 135 -6.65 -6.24 10.44
N PHE A 136 -6.54 -4.93 10.21
CA PHE A 136 -7.27 -4.19 9.20
C PHE A 136 -6.33 -3.74 8.09
N PHE A 137 -6.78 -3.96 6.85
CA PHE A 137 -6.17 -3.37 5.67
C PHE A 137 -7.11 -2.32 5.11
N THR A 138 -6.78 -1.04 5.30
CA THR A 138 -7.62 0.06 4.83
C THR A 138 -7.08 0.56 3.48
N VAL A 139 -7.97 0.91 2.55
CA VAL A 139 -7.59 1.42 1.23
C VAL A 139 -8.29 2.74 0.96
N MET A 140 -7.51 3.79 0.72
CA MET A 140 -8.04 5.14 0.54
C MET A 140 -7.18 6.04 -0.36
N SER A 141 -7.79 7.13 -0.83
CA SER A 141 -7.07 8.22 -1.50
C SER A 141 -6.91 9.41 -0.56
N MET A 142 -5.78 10.09 -0.66
CA MET A 142 -5.50 11.31 0.09
C MET A 142 -6.11 12.58 -0.52
N ALA A 143 -6.52 12.54 -1.79
CA ALA A 143 -6.95 13.73 -2.54
C ALA A 143 -8.41 14.11 -2.28
N GLY A 144 -9.28 13.11 -2.10
CA GLY A 144 -10.73 13.30 -1.98
C GLY A 144 -11.15 13.92 -0.65
N GLY A 145 -12.46 13.91 -0.35
CA GLY A 145 -12.99 14.28 0.98
C GLY A 145 -13.44 13.05 1.79
N THR A 146 -14.13 12.10 1.12
CA THR A 146 -14.60 10.86 1.77
C THR A 146 -13.44 9.91 2.08
N GLY A 147 -12.65 9.55 1.06
CA GLY A 147 -11.53 8.62 1.26
C GLY A 147 -10.50 9.12 2.27
N SER A 148 -10.25 10.43 2.28
CA SER A 148 -9.24 11.07 3.11
C SER A 148 -9.76 11.39 4.52
N GLY A 149 -10.78 12.25 4.65
CA GLY A 149 -11.32 12.74 5.91
C GLY A 149 -12.08 11.68 6.69
N MET A 150 -13.09 11.06 6.06
CA MET A 150 -13.79 9.95 6.70
C MET A 150 -12.85 8.74 6.88
N GLY A 151 -11.90 8.51 5.98
CA GLY A 151 -10.90 7.44 6.14
C GLY A 151 -9.97 7.62 7.33
N ALA A 152 -9.48 8.84 7.57
CA ALA A 152 -8.70 9.18 8.75
C ALA A 152 -9.52 8.98 10.04
N PHE A 153 -10.77 9.46 10.06
CA PHE A 153 -11.67 9.29 11.20
C PHE A 153 -11.97 7.81 11.51
N VAL A 154 -12.29 7.02 10.47
CA VAL A 154 -12.55 5.58 10.63
C VAL A 154 -11.30 4.87 11.13
N THR A 155 -10.11 5.22 10.62
CA THR A 155 -8.84 4.63 11.09
C THR A 155 -8.58 4.89 12.57
N GLN A 156 -8.86 6.10 13.04
CA GLN A 156 -8.81 6.42 14.47
C GLN A 156 -9.79 5.58 15.28
N CYS A 157 -11.05 5.45 14.82
CA CYS A 157 -12.03 4.60 15.47
C CYS A 157 -11.62 3.12 15.50
N LEU A 158 -10.95 2.62 14.45
CA LEU A 158 -10.41 1.26 14.41
C LEU A 158 -9.32 1.07 15.46
N ARG A 159 -8.41 2.04 15.61
CA ARG A 159 -7.37 2.00 16.65
C ARG A 159 -7.97 1.99 18.05
N ASP A 160 -8.99 2.80 18.29
CA ASP A 160 -9.66 2.89 19.59
C ASP A 160 -10.42 1.58 19.93
N ALA A 161 -11.12 1.01 18.96
CA ALA A 161 -11.93 -0.19 19.16
C ALA A 161 -11.09 -1.49 19.17
N PHE A 162 -9.99 -1.53 18.42
CA PHE A 162 -9.13 -2.71 18.25
C PHE A 162 -7.64 -2.38 18.50
N PRO A 163 -7.27 -2.02 19.74
CA PRO A 163 -5.94 -1.49 20.05
C PRO A 163 -4.80 -2.48 19.77
N THR A 164 -5.06 -3.78 19.87
CA THR A 164 -4.06 -4.86 19.64
C THR A 164 -3.97 -5.33 18.20
N SER A 165 -4.90 -4.92 17.34
CA SER A 165 -4.94 -5.35 15.94
C SER A 165 -4.02 -4.48 15.09
N PHE A 166 -3.35 -5.09 14.11
CA PHE A 166 -2.53 -4.34 13.17
C PHE A 166 -3.40 -3.51 12.23
N ILE A 167 -2.97 -2.29 11.91
CA ILE A 167 -3.65 -1.39 10.96
C ILE A 167 -2.63 -0.98 9.89
N LEU A 168 -2.80 -1.54 8.70
CA LEU A 168 -2.04 -1.17 7.50
C LEU A 168 -2.91 -0.29 6.61
N ASN A 169 -2.51 0.97 6.46
CA ASN A 169 -3.19 1.91 5.59
C ASN A 169 -2.52 1.97 4.21
N GLN A 170 -3.22 1.52 3.18
CA GLN A 170 -2.84 1.85 1.82
C GLN A 170 -3.37 3.22 1.44
N VAL A 171 -2.45 4.12 1.09
CA VAL A 171 -2.77 5.48 0.66
C VAL A 171 -2.34 5.71 -0.78
N ILE A 172 -3.29 6.22 -1.58
CA ILE A 172 -3.04 6.66 -2.96
C ILE A 172 -2.65 8.13 -2.93
N TRP A 173 -1.39 8.38 -3.24
CA TRP A 173 -0.82 9.72 -3.35
C TRP A 173 -1.39 10.42 -4.60
N PRO A 174 -1.84 11.69 -4.47
CA PRO A 174 -2.45 12.43 -5.58
C PRO A 174 -1.45 12.69 -6.70
N TYR A 175 -1.97 13.01 -7.90
CA TYR A 175 -1.11 13.52 -8.98
C TYR A 175 -0.48 14.86 -8.60
N GLY A 176 0.80 15.03 -8.92
CA GLY A 176 1.57 16.23 -8.64
C GLY A 176 1.08 17.47 -9.40
N THR A 177 0.42 17.27 -10.54
CA THR A 177 -0.22 18.32 -11.36
C THR A 177 -1.51 18.87 -10.73
N GLY A 178 -2.12 18.12 -9.80
CA GLY A 178 -3.38 18.49 -9.17
C GLY A 178 -4.61 17.90 -9.86
N GLU A 179 -5.40 17.12 -9.11
CA GLU A 179 -6.76 16.68 -9.49
C GLU A 179 -7.83 17.58 -8.86
N VAL A 180 -7.55 18.05 -7.65
CA VAL A 180 -8.42 18.91 -6.85
C VAL A 180 -7.60 20.05 -6.28
N ILE A 181 -8.16 21.26 -6.31
CA ILE A 181 -7.48 22.48 -5.85
C ILE A 181 -7.00 22.36 -4.38
N VAL A 182 -7.81 21.75 -3.51
CA VAL A 182 -7.53 21.62 -2.07
C VAL A 182 -6.83 20.31 -1.68
N GLN A 183 -6.36 19.52 -2.65
CA GLN A 183 -5.78 18.19 -2.38
C GLN A 183 -4.57 18.22 -1.43
N ASN A 184 -3.79 19.31 -1.43
CA ASN A 184 -2.59 19.40 -0.61
C ASN A 184 -2.96 19.51 0.87
N TYR A 185 -4.01 20.27 1.21
CA TYR A 185 -4.56 20.28 2.57
C TYR A 185 -5.14 18.93 2.97
N ASN A 186 -5.97 18.34 2.11
CA ASN A 186 -6.55 17.01 2.38
C ASN A 186 -5.44 15.99 2.65
N SER A 187 -4.36 16.05 1.88
CA SER A 187 -3.22 15.16 2.03
C SER A 187 -2.46 15.37 3.32
N VAL A 188 -2.15 16.62 3.70
CA VAL A 188 -1.45 16.95 4.95
C VAL A 188 -2.27 16.50 6.17
N LEU A 189 -3.54 16.85 6.22
CA LEU A 189 -4.44 16.48 7.32
C LEU A 189 -4.57 14.95 7.43
N THR A 190 -4.75 14.26 6.29
CA THR A 190 -4.85 12.80 6.26
C THR A 190 -3.57 12.14 6.75
N LEU A 191 -2.41 12.52 6.22
CA LEU A 191 -1.15 11.89 6.61
C LEU A 191 -0.86 12.07 8.10
N SER A 192 -1.06 13.28 8.64
CA SER A 192 -0.81 13.55 10.05
C SER A 192 -1.68 12.63 10.95
N HIS A 193 -2.97 12.54 10.67
CA HIS A 193 -3.90 11.71 11.45
C HIS A 193 -3.63 10.21 11.29
N LEU A 194 -3.30 9.77 10.07
CA LEU A 194 -2.94 8.38 9.82
C LEU A 194 -1.62 8.00 10.50
N TYR A 195 -0.66 8.93 10.63
CA TYR A 195 0.61 8.66 11.31
C TYR A 195 0.41 8.29 12.78
N GLN A 196 -0.57 8.91 13.43
CA GLN A 196 -0.89 8.68 14.83
C GLN A 196 -1.67 7.38 15.05
N SER A 197 -2.53 6.99 14.10
CA SER A 197 -3.47 5.88 14.28
C SER A 197 -3.03 4.55 13.62
N SER A 198 -2.13 4.60 12.64
CA SER A 198 -1.69 3.42 11.85
C SER A 198 -0.40 2.80 12.37
N ASP A 199 -0.20 1.50 12.12
CA ASP A 199 1.09 0.85 12.34
C ASP A 199 2.02 1.06 11.14
N ALA A 200 1.48 1.01 9.92
CA ALA A 200 2.22 1.36 8.70
C ALA A 200 1.33 1.99 7.62
N LEU A 201 2.00 2.73 6.73
CA LEU A 201 1.42 3.42 5.58
C LEU A 201 2.06 2.90 4.30
N LEU A 202 1.32 2.13 3.50
CA LEU A 202 1.77 1.63 2.21
C LEU A 202 1.37 2.61 1.10
N VAL A 203 2.36 3.28 0.52
CA VAL A 203 2.12 4.42 -0.39
C VAL A 203 2.24 4.00 -1.84
N HIS A 204 1.21 4.33 -2.63
CA HIS A 204 1.25 4.20 -4.10
C HIS A 204 1.07 5.58 -4.74
N GLU A 205 1.93 5.91 -5.69
CA GLU A 205 1.92 7.21 -6.36
C GLU A 205 1.20 7.14 -7.71
N ASN A 206 0.13 7.92 -7.87
CA ASN A 206 -0.61 7.96 -9.13
C ASN A 206 0.29 8.28 -10.34
N ASP A 207 1.18 9.26 -10.23
CA ASP A 207 2.14 9.59 -11.30
C ASP A 207 3.07 8.43 -11.66
N ALA A 208 3.55 7.67 -10.67
CA ALA A 208 4.46 6.56 -10.90
C ALA A 208 3.74 5.36 -11.55
N ILE A 209 2.56 5.00 -11.04
CA ILE A 209 1.76 3.91 -11.62
C ILE A 209 1.28 4.27 -13.02
N HIS A 210 0.89 5.52 -13.26
CA HIS A 210 0.49 5.98 -14.59
C HIS A 210 1.66 5.90 -15.58
N LYS A 211 2.90 6.20 -15.16
CA LYS A 211 4.10 6.01 -15.99
C LYS A 211 4.35 4.53 -16.30
N ILE A 212 4.17 3.64 -15.33
CA ILE A 212 4.27 2.19 -15.54
C ILE A 212 3.25 1.73 -16.60
N CYS A 213 2.00 2.18 -16.51
CA CYS A 213 0.97 1.86 -17.51
C CYS A 213 1.35 2.37 -18.91
N ALA A 214 1.91 3.57 -19.00
CA ALA A 214 2.30 4.18 -20.27
C ALA A 214 3.49 3.46 -20.91
N GLN A 215 4.56 3.25 -20.14
CA GLN A 215 5.86 2.83 -20.66
C GLN A 215 6.01 1.31 -20.68
N LEU A 216 5.72 0.64 -19.56
CA LEU A 216 5.94 -0.80 -19.44
C LEU A 216 4.76 -1.64 -19.95
N MET A 217 3.53 -1.20 -19.70
CA MET A 217 2.32 -1.90 -20.17
C MET A 217 1.94 -1.50 -21.61
N ASN A 218 2.57 -0.44 -22.15
CA ASN A 218 2.32 0.11 -23.50
C ASN A 218 0.83 0.45 -23.76
N ILE A 219 0.16 1.01 -22.75
CA ILE A 219 -1.26 1.39 -22.84
C ILE A 219 -1.35 2.84 -23.35
N LYS A 220 -1.89 3.02 -24.56
CA LYS A 220 -2.00 4.35 -25.19
C LYS A 220 -3.00 5.27 -24.50
N LYS A 221 -4.15 4.73 -24.08
CA LYS A 221 -5.22 5.48 -23.39
C LYS A 221 -5.45 4.87 -22.02
N ILE A 222 -4.76 5.42 -21.03
CA ILE A 222 -4.76 4.90 -19.66
C ILE A 222 -6.06 5.29 -18.97
N SER A 223 -6.74 4.29 -18.42
CA SER A 223 -7.89 4.46 -17.56
C SER A 223 -7.52 4.21 -16.09
N PHE A 224 -8.36 4.67 -15.16
CA PHE A 224 -8.19 4.33 -13.74
C PHE A 224 -8.26 2.82 -13.47
N ARG A 225 -8.95 2.06 -14.32
CA ARG A 225 -8.96 0.60 -14.21
C ARG A 225 -7.57 0.01 -14.44
N ASP A 226 -6.84 0.51 -15.44
CA ASP A 226 -5.49 0.04 -15.76
C ASP A 226 -4.52 0.34 -14.61
N VAL A 227 -4.62 1.55 -14.04
CA VAL A 227 -3.85 1.97 -12.85
C VAL A 227 -4.17 1.07 -11.66
N ASN A 228 -5.46 0.83 -11.38
CA ASN A 228 -5.90 0.02 -10.25
C ASN A 228 -5.47 -1.46 -10.40
N GLN A 229 -5.41 -1.98 -11.62
CA GLN A 229 -4.92 -3.34 -11.88
C GLN A 229 -3.42 -3.49 -11.57
N VAL A 230 -2.59 -2.50 -11.93
CA VAL A 230 -1.17 -2.50 -11.58
C VAL A 230 -0.99 -2.48 -10.06
N ILE A 231 -1.75 -1.62 -9.36
CA ILE A 231 -1.76 -1.56 -7.88
C ILE A 231 -2.20 -2.91 -7.29
N ALA A 232 -3.27 -3.51 -7.81
CA ALA A 232 -3.76 -4.79 -7.34
C ALA A 232 -2.72 -5.91 -7.49
N HIS A 233 -1.99 -5.94 -8.61
CA HIS A 233 -0.89 -6.89 -8.80
C HIS A 233 0.27 -6.64 -7.83
N GLN A 234 0.61 -5.37 -7.57
CA GLN A 234 1.61 -5.01 -6.57
C GLN A 234 1.22 -5.53 -5.18
N LEU A 235 0.02 -5.22 -4.71
CA LEU A 235 -0.47 -5.66 -3.41
C LEU A 235 -0.60 -7.18 -3.31
N GLY A 236 -1.14 -7.84 -4.35
CA GLY A 236 -1.26 -9.30 -4.38
C GLY A 236 0.08 -10.00 -4.23
N SER A 237 1.15 -9.43 -4.79
CA SER A 237 2.50 -10.01 -4.65
C SER A 237 3.01 -10.04 -3.20
N VAL A 238 2.53 -9.14 -2.34
CA VAL A 238 2.90 -9.06 -0.92
C VAL A 238 1.91 -9.86 -0.06
N PHE A 239 0.61 -9.70 -0.32
CA PHE A 239 -0.44 -10.28 0.53
C PHE A 239 -0.73 -11.75 0.30
N GLN A 240 -0.34 -12.32 -0.84
CA GLN A 240 -0.49 -13.76 -1.06
C GLN A 240 0.41 -14.57 -0.12
N PRO A 241 0.07 -15.83 0.23
CA PRO A 241 0.87 -16.63 1.16
C PRO A 241 2.34 -16.78 0.76
N THR A 242 3.22 -16.72 1.76
CA THR A 242 4.68 -16.84 1.64
C THR A 242 5.26 -17.65 2.79
N TYR A 243 6.43 -18.25 2.55
CA TYR A 243 7.28 -18.78 3.61
C TYR A 243 8.18 -17.67 4.12
N SER A 244 8.07 -17.38 5.43
CA SER A 244 8.83 -16.31 6.10
C SER A 244 10.18 -16.76 6.65
N SER A 245 10.44 -18.07 6.73
CA SER A 245 11.73 -18.64 7.16
C SER A 245 12.17 -19.81 6.30
N GLU A 246 13.49 -20.01 6.19
CA GLU A 246 14.07 -21.13 5.47
C GLU A 246 13.68 -22.45 6.15
N GLY A 247 13.12 -23.39 5.37
CA GLY A 247 12.66 -24.68 5.88
C GLY A 247 11.27 -24.67 6.52
N ALA A 248 10.53 -23.55 6.47
CA ALA A 248 9.15 -23.51 6.94
C ALA A 248 8.26 -24.48 6.14
N SER A 249 7.54 -25.36 6.85
CA SER A 249 6.60 -26.31 6.27
C SER A 249 5.18 -25.76 6.11
N GLN A 250 4.95 -24.52 6.57
CA GLN A 250 3.64 -23.86 6.55
C GLN A 250 3.78 -22.40 6.16
N TYR A 251 2.80 -21.88 5.43
CA TYR A 251 2.72 -20.47 5.08
C TYR A 251 2.56 -19.59 6.33
N SER A 252 3.06 -18.35 6.24
CA SER A 252 2.87 -17.35 7.29
C SER A 252 1.39 -17.24 7.67
N ARG A 253 1.13 -17.32 8.98
CA ARG A 253 -0.22 -17.22 9.53
C ARG A 253 -0.62 -15.79 9.87
N ASN A 254 0.33 -14.85 10.01
CA ASN A 254 0.10 -13.47 10.43
C ASN A 254 0.76 -12.46 9.47
N PRO A 255 0.22 -12.28 8.25
CA PRO A 255 0.86 -11.48 7.21
C PRO A 255 1.09 -10.02 7.59
N LEU A 256 0.18 -9.39 8.34
CA LEU A 256 0.35 -7.99 8.74
C LEU A 256 1.40 -7.88 9.83
N GLY A 257 1.34 -8.73 10.87
CA GLY A 257 2.34 -8.71 11.93
C GLY A 257 3.76 -8.98 11.41
N ASP A 258 3.93 -10.00 10.57
CA ASP A 258 5.23 -10.33 9.97
C ASP A 258 5.74 -9.17 9.09
N LEU A 259 4.85 -8.45 8.40
CA LEU A 259 5.20 -7.26 7.62
C LEU A 259 5.67 -6.12 8.52
N MET A 260 4.95 -5.84 9.61
CA MET A 260 5.30 -4.78 10.56
C MET A 260 6.63 -5.08 11.25
N GLU A 261 6.81 -6.31 11.74
CA GLU A 261 8.05 -6.78 12.37
C GLU A 261 9.25 -6.62 11.43
N SER A 262 9.07 -6.91 10.15
CA SER A 262 10.14 -6.84 9.16
C SER A 262 10.50 -5.42 8.69
N LEU A 263 9.56 -4.47 8.76
CA LEU A 263 9.69 -3.20 8.05
C LEU A 263 9.54 -1.95 8.90
N VAL A 264 8.96 -2.06 10.10
CA VAL A 264 8.69 -0.93 11.00
C VAL A 264 9.42 -1.17 12.32
N PRO A 265 10.76 -1.07 12.35
CA PRO A 265 11.52 -1.29 13.58
C PRO A 265 11.35 -0.17 14.60
N HIS A 266 10.86 1.00 14.18
CA HIS A 266 10.65 2.15 15.05
C HIS A 266 9.35 2.88 14.67
N PRO A 267 8.50 3.27 15.64
CA PRO A 267 7.19 3.86 15.37
C PRO A 267 7.26 5.22 14.66
N GLU A 268 8.40 5.91 14.69
CA GLU A 268 8.56 7.15 13.93
C GLU A 268 8.75 6.93 12.43
N PHE A 269 8.95 5.70 11.96
CA PHE A 269 9.20 5.42 10.54
C PHE A 269 8.20 4.40 10.01
N LYS A 270 7.03 4.87 9.57
CA LYS A 270 5.89 4.02 9.19
C LYS A 270 5.64 3.92 7.68
N MET A 271 6.38 4.66 6.86
CA MET A 271 6.12 4.77 5.42
C MET A 271 6.78 3.63 4.64
N LEU A 272 5.97 2.88 3.90
CA LEU A 272 6.41 1.73 3.11
C LEU A 272 6.18 2.01 1.62
N GLY A 273 7.23 1.78 0.83
CA GLY A 273 7.18 1.84 -0.63
C GLY A 273 7.24 0.44 -1.23
N LEU A 274 6.50 0.21 -2.31
CA LEU A 274 6.43 -1.07 -3.00
C LEU A 274 6.92 -0.96 -4.44
N ARG A 275 7.77 -1.89 -4.84
CA ARG A 275 8.29 -2.04 -6.21
C ARG A 275 8.16 -3.49 -6.64
N ASN A 276 7.72 -3.72 -7.87
CA ASN A 276 7.56 -5.06 -8.42
C ASN A 276 8.29 -5.18 -9.75
N ILE A 277 8.89 -6.34 -9.96
CA ILE A 277 9.47 -6.74 -11.24
C ILE A 277 9.19 -8.22 -11.53
N PRO A 278 9.09 -8.63 -12.80
CA PRO A 278 8.95 -7.75 -13.96
C PRO A 278 7.55 -7.11 -14.03
N GLN A 279 7.43 -6.02 -14.78
CA GLN A 279 6.14 -5.42 -15.16
C GLN A 279 6.10 -5.21 -16.66
N MET A 280 5.18 -5.87 -17.36
CA MET A 280 5.02 -5.72 -18.81
C MET A 280 3.65 -6.19 -19.29
N SER A 281 3.33 -5.85 -20.54
CA SER A 281 2.14 -6.35 -21.22
C SER A 281 2.18 -7.88 -21.42
N GLU A 282 1.01 -8.51 -21.51
CA GLU A 282 0.90 -9.96 -21.77
C GLU A 282 1.52 -10.37 -23.11
N ASN A 283 1.43 -9.50 -24.12
CA ASN A 283 2.05 -9.74 -25.43
C ASN A 283 3.57 -9.79 -25.32
N SER A 284 4.17 -8.93 -24.50
CA SER A 284 5.62 -8.91 -24.25
C SER A 284 6.08 -10.11 -23.42
N LEU A 285 5.24 -10.59 -22.51
CA LEU A 285 5.54 -11.71 -21.62
C LEU A 285 5.86 -12.99 -22.40
N ALA A 286 5.13 -13.26 -23.49
CA ALA A 286 5.32 -14.45 -24.33
C ALA A 286 6.72 -14.54 -24.98
N TYR A 287 7.43 -13.41 -25.11
CA TYR A 287 8.76 -13.31 -25.72
C TYR A 287 9.87 -13.01 -24.70
N SER A 288 9.54 -12.96 -23.40
CA SER A 288 10.46 -12.57 -22.34
C SER A 288 10.93 -13.78 -21.54
N THR A 289 12.22 -13.80 -21.20
CA THR A 289 12.79 -14.81 -20.31
C THR A 289 13.47 -14.12 -19.13
N PHE A 290 13.14 -14.56 -17.93
CA PHE A 290 13.67 -13.97 -16.70
C PHE A 290 14.63 -14.91 -15.99
N THR A 291 15.76 -14.34 -15.57
CA THR A 291 16.74 -15.00 -14.71
C THR A 291 16.75 -14.31 -13.35
N TRP A 292 16.89 -15.08 -12.27
CA TRP A 292 16.97 -14.50 -10.93
C TRP A 292 18.10 -13.49 -10.77
N PRO A 293 19.35 -13.75 -11.24
CA PRO A 293 20.41 -12.75 -11.16
C PRO A 293 20.04 -11.43 -11.85
N GLY A 294 19.36 -11.50 -13.01
CA GLY A 294 18.88 -10.31 -13.71
C GLY A 294 17.85 -9.53 -12.91
N LEU A 295 16.80 -10.19 -12.43
CA LEU A 295 15.75 -9.56 -11.63
C LEU A 295 16.31 -8.94 -10.34
N ILE A 296 17.07 -9.71 -9.57
CA ILE A 296 17.66 -9.27 -8.29
C ILE A 296 18.60 -8.07 -8.50
N LYS A 297 19.41 -8.07 -9.58
CA LYS A 297 20.27 -6.94 -9.93
C LYS A 297 19.46 -5.66 -10.19
N HIS A 298 18.39 -5.74 -10.99
CA HIS A 298 17.54 -4.58 -11.29
C HIS A 298 16.81 -4.10 -10.03
N LEU A 299 16.21 -5.01 -9.26
CA LEU A 299 15.49 -4.66 -8.03
C LEU A 299 16.41 -3.95 -7.02
N ARG A 300 17.64 -4.42 -6.87
CA ARG A 300 18.64 -3.79 -6.01
C ARG A 300 19.00 -2.40 -6.51
N GLN A 301 19.23 -2.22 -7.81
CA GLN A 301 19.53 -0.89 -8.34
C GLN A 301 18.33 0.05 -8.23
N MET A 302 17.10 -0.45 -8.39
CA MET A 302 15.88 0.34 -8.17
C MET A 302 15.78 0.84 -6.72
N LEU A 303 16.16 0.02 -5.75
CA LEU A 303 16.26 0.44 -4.35
C LEU A 303 17.26 1.59 -4.19
N ILE A 304 18.49 1.39 -4.69
CA ILE A 304 19.63 2.31 -4.54
C ILE A 304 19.32 3.67 -5.18
N ALA A 305 18.76 3.67 -6.39
CA ALA A 305 18.47 4.86 -7.18
C ALA A 305 17.08 5.46 -6.90
N ASN A 306 16.31 4.89 -5.96
CA ASN A 306 14.89 5.21 -5.74
C ASN A 306 14.03 5.14 -7.02
N ALA A 307 14.38 4.28 -7.97
CA ALA A 307 13.61 4.12 -9.19
C ALA A 307 12.29 3.38 -8.89
N LYS A 308 11.22 3.76 -9.58
CA LYS A 308 9.88 3.17 -9.40
C LYS A 308 9.62 1.99 -10.33
N MET A 309 10.40 1.88 -11.41
CA MET A 309 10.29 0.84 -12.43
C MET A 309 11.65 0.56 -13.08
N GLU A 310 11.74 -0.49 -13.91
CA GLU A 310 12.99 -0.94 -14.53
C GLU A 310 13.55 0.04 -15.57
N GLU A 311 12.66 0.71 -16.31
CA GLU A 311 13.05 1.79 -17.23
C GLU A 311 13.41 3.07 -16.47
N GLY A 312 14.51 3.71 -16.87
CA GLY A 312 14.96 4.97 -16.28
C GLY A 312 15.74 4.82 -14.96
N ILE A 313 16.17 3.60 -14.61
CA ILE A 313 17.11 3.40 -13.49
C ILE A 313 18.42 4.16 -13.75
N ASP A 314 18.82 4.99 -12.79
CA ASP A 314 20.16 5.56 -12.79
C ASP A 314 21.18 4.56 -12.22
N TRP A 315 21.99 3.99 -13.11
CA TRP A 315 23.04 3.02 -12.77
C TRP A 315 24.32 3.67 -12.21
N GLN A 316 24.41 5.00 -12.21
CA GLN A 316 25.54 5.73 -11.66
C GLN A 316 25.41 5.93 -10.14
N VAL A 317 24.19 5.88 -9.59
CA VAL A 317 23.96 5.96 -8.14
C VAL A 317 24.53 4.72 -7.45
N ARG A 318 25.35 4.92 -6.42
CA ARG A 318 26.00 3.88 -5.63
C ARG A 318 25.76 4.12 -4.14
N PRO A 319 25.73 3.06 -3.31
CA PRO A 319 25.77 3.20 -1.86
C PRO A 319 27.06 3.93 -1.43
N PRO A 320 27.02 4.66 -0.29
CA PRO A 320 28.20 5.31 0.26
C PRO A 320 29.31 4.29 0.59
N LEU A 321 30.57 4.70 0.43
CA LEU A 321 31.71 3.85 0.78
C LEU A 321 31.77 3.65 2.31
N PRO A 322 32.04 2.42 2.79
CA PRO A 322 32.21 2.17 4.23
C PRO A 322 33.27 3.09 4.84
N GLY A 323 32.91 3.83 5.89
CA GLY A 323 33.84 4.69 6.63
C GLY A 323 33.94 6.16 6.15
N HIS A 324 33.23 6.54 5.08
CA HIS A 324 33.06 7.96 4.74
C HIS A 324 31.74 8.49 5.33
N PRO A 325 31.73 9.67 5.98
CA PRO A 325 30.51 10.24 6.53
C PRO A 325 29.51 10.49 5.42
N VAL A 326 28.25 10.10 5.65
CA VAL A 326 27.10 10.47 4.82
C VAL A 326 27.14 12.00 4.66
N PRO A 327 27.05 12.53 3.43
CA PRO A 327 27.13 13.98 3.23
C PRO A 327 26.10 14.69 4.10
N PRO A 328 26.47 15.82 4.74
CA PRO A 328 25.63 16.46 5.75
C PRO A 328 24.34 16.98 5.13
N LYS A 329 23.21 16.66 5.79
CA LYS A 329 21.84 17.16 5.56
C LYS A 329 21.45 17.25 4.08
N ALA A 330 20.68 16.26 3.63
CA ALA A 330 20.05 16.28 2.32
C ALA A 330 19.40 17.65 2.04
N SER A 331 19.98 18.42 1.11
CA SER A 331 19.24 19.51 0.49
C SER A 331 18.33 18.87 -0.57
N PRO A 332 17.02 19.19 -0.60
CA PRO A 332 16.08 18.57 -1.54
C PRO A 332 16.42 18.76 -3.03
N ASN A 333 17.45 19.56 -3.34
CA ASN A 333 17.78 20.08 -4.67
C ASN A 333 19.10 19.56 -5.29
N LYS A 334 19.82 18.56 -4.72
CA LYS A 334 21.01 17.96 -5.37
C LYS A 334 20.76 16.52 -5.85
N ALA A 335 21.11 16.27 -7.11
CA ALA A 335 20.54 15.20 -7.96
C ALA A 335 21.34 13.88 -8.05
N LEU A 336 22.18 13.54 -7.09
CA LEU A 336 22.86 12.23 -7.05
C LEU A 336 22.74 11.65 -5.64
N HIS A 337 21.50 11.38 -5.24
CA HIS A 337 21.16 10.96 -3.88
C HIS A 337 20.93 9.46 -3.83
N PHE A 338 21.71 8.79 -2.98
CA PHE A 338 21.53 7.39 -2.61
C PHE A 338 20.30 7.25 -1.69
N ASN A 339 19.39 6.32 -1.95
CA ASN A 339 18.22 6.12 -1.10
C ASN A 339 18.54 5.22 0.09
N THR A 340 18.80 5.82 1.26
CA THR A 340 19.06 5.09 2.50
C THR A 340 17.78 4.42 3.00
N SER A 341 17.88 3.11 3.26
CA SER A 341 16.81 2.30 3.86
C SER A 341 16.95 2.19 5.37
N ILE A 342 15.83 2.04 6.05
CA ILE A 342 15.78 1.53 7.42
C ILE A 342 15.67 0.01 7.37
N ALA A 343 14.67 -0.49 6.64
CA ALA A 343 14.39 -1.90 6.53
C ALA A 343 13.84 -2.24 5.14
N ASN A 344 14.19 -3.43 4.65
CA ASN A 344 13.79 -3.93 3.33
C ASN A 344 13.28 -5.36 3.44
N LEU A 345 12.19 -5.64 2.74
CA LEU A 345 11.62 -6.96 2.58
C LEU A 345 11.57 -7.32 1.10
N VAL A 346 12.24 -8.40 0.71
CA VAL A 346 12.16 -8.95 -0.64
C VAL A 346 11.27 -10.18 -0.66
N VAL A 347 10.20 -10.12 -1.46
CA VAL A 347 9.26 -11.22 -1.68
C VAL A 347 9.54 -11.83 -3.05
N LEU A 348 9.92 -13.11 -3.09
CA LEU A 348 10.24 -13.84 -4.31
C LEU A 348 9.18 -14.90 -4.58
N ARG A 349 8.69 -14.95 -5.82
CA ARG A 349 7.67 -15.91 -6.24
C ARG A 349 8.08 -16.56 -7.55
N GLY A 350 8.05 -17.90 -7.59
CA GLY A 350 8.22 -18.63 -8.84
C GLY A 350 9.23 -19.77 -8.80
N LYS A 351 9.72 -20.14 -9.98
CA LYS A 351 10.53 -21.34 -10.19
C LYS A 351 11.93 -21.17 -9.60
N ASP A 352 12.49 -22.22 -8.99
CA ASP A 352 13.87 -22.24 -8.48
C ASP A 352 14.16 -21.16 -7.41
N VAL A 353 13.15 -20.77 -6.62
CA VAL A 353 13.27 -19.64 -5.67
C VAL A 353 14.19 -19.90 -4.47
N GLN A 354 14.47 -21.17 -4.18
CA GLN A 354 15.17 -21.55 -2.95
C GLN A 354 16.67 -21.17 -2.97
N SER A 355 17.33 -21.32 -4.12
CA SER A 355 18.79 -21.17 -4.28
C SER A 355 19.24 -19.78 -4.75
N ILE A 356 18.42 -18.75 -4.55
CA ILE A 356 18.72 -17.39 -4.99
C ILE A 356 19.68 -16.71 -4.00
N ASP A 357 20.80 -16.21 -4.52
CA ASP A 357 21.69 -15.33 -3.77
C ASP A 357 21.12 -13.90 -3.67
N LEU A 358 20.90 -13.46 -2.44
CA LEU A 358 20.46 -12.10 -2.10
C LEU A 358 21.50 -11.36 -1.25
N GLY A 359 22.75 -11.82 -1.23
CA GLY A 359 23.84 -11.22 -0.44
C GLY A 359 24.04 -9.72 -0.72
N GLY A 360 23.78 -9.27 -1.95
CA GLY A 360 23.84 -7.85 -2.31
C GLY A 360 22.85 -6.96 -1.54
N PHE A 361 21.73 -7.49 -1.05
CA PHE A 361 20.78 -6.74 -0.22
C PHE A 361 21.17 -6.71 1.27
N ARG A 362 22.16 -7.52 1.68
CA ARG A 362 22.71 -7.51 3.06
C ARG A 362 23.86 -6.53 3.24
N ASP A 363 24.17 -5.74 2.20
CA ASP A 363 25.19 -4.70 2.23
C ASP A 363 24.83 -3.62 3.28
N PRO A 364 25.61 -3.46 4.36
CA PRO A 364 25.34 -2.49 5.41
C PRO A 364 25.23 -1.05 4.91
N ALA A 365 25.90 -0.70 3.80
CA ALA A 365 25.84 0.64 3.22
C ALA A 365 24.46 0.98 2.65
N LEU A 366 23.56 -0.01 2.51
CA LEU A 366 22.18 0.23 2.09
C LEU A 366 21.29 0.77 3.23
N TYR A 367 21.73 0.58 4.47
CA TYR A 367 20.91 0.78 5.64
C TYR A 367 21.43 1.91 6.52
N THR A 368 20.54 2.45 7.33
CA THR A 368 20.89 3.40 8.37
C THR A 368 21.82 2.78 9.42
N SER A 369 22.67 3.62 10.03
CA SER A 369 23.76 3.17 10.90
C SER A 369 23.32 2.65 12.28
N TRP A 370 22.12 2.99 12.73
CA TRP A 370 21.63 2.66 14.08
C TRP A 370 20.93 1.30 14.16
N LEU A 371 20.56 0.68 13.03
CA LEU A 371 19.96 -0.65 12.99
C LEU A 371 21.01 -1.69 12.59
N ASN A 372 20.95 -2.88 13.20
CA ASN A 372 21.81 -3.98 12.78
C ASN A 372 21.45 -4.39 11.33
N PRO A 373 22.41 -4.41 10.39
CA PRO A 373 22.14 -4.79 9.00
C PRO A 373 21.52 -6.18 8.81
N GLN A 374 21.72 -7.09 9.77
CA GLN A 374 21.09 -8.42 9.72
C GLN A 374 19.58 -8.38 9.99
N GLU A 375 19.12 -7.42 10.79
CA GLU A 375 17.71 -7.21 11.14
C GLU A 375 17.01 -6.30 10.11
N ALA A 376 17.79 -5.49 9.38
CA ALA A 376 17.29 -4.56 8.39
C ALA A 376 16.83 -5.23 7.08
N PHE A 377 17.10 -6.53 6.88
CA PHE A 377 16.77 -7.23 5.64
C PHE A 377 16.09 -8.58 5.87
N THR A 378 14.85 -8.67 5.38
CA THR A 378 14.03 -9.90 5.44
C THR A 378 13.73 -10.42 4.03
N ILE A 379 13.55 -11.74 3.92
CA ILE A 379 13.28 -12.42 2.66
C ILE A 379 12.08 -13.34 2.82
N TRP A 380 11.09 -13.21 1.95
CA TRP A 380 9.97 -14.15 1.83
C TRP A 380 10.02 -14.86 0.49
N LYS A 381 9.74 -16.17 0.48
CA LYS A 381 9.82 -16.99 -0.74
C LYS A 381 8.54 -17.81 -0.90
N THR A 382 8.12 -18.00 -2.15
CA THR A 382 7.05 -18.94 -2.52
C THR A 382 7.38 -19.62 -3.85
N PRO A 383 7.42 -20.96 -3.94
CA PRO A 383 7.66 -21.69 -5.19
C PRO A 383 6.38 -21.76 -6.05
N ARG A 384 5.74 -20.61 -6.27
CA ARG A 384 4.51 -20.48 -7.05
C ARG A 384 4.56 -19.23 -7.90
N ALA A 385 4.17 -19.35 -9.15
CA ALA A 385 4.06 -18.22 -10.06
C ALA A 385 2.97 -17.25 -9.56
N PHE A 386 3.09 -15.98 -9.92
CA PHE A 386 2.08 -14.97 -9.61
C PHE A 386 1.86 -14.08 -10.83
N ASN A 387 0.61 -13.78 -11.14
CA ASN A 387 0.22 -12.91 -12.26
C ASN A 387 0.87 -13.32 -13.60
N LYS A 388 0.82 -14.63 -13.94
CA LYS A 388 1.39 -15.24 -15.15
C LYS A 388 2.93 -15.22 -15.25
N TYR A 389 3.64 -14.56 -14.34
CA TYR A 389 5.10 -14.55 -14.32
C TYR A 389 5.66 -15.81 -13.67
N GLU A 390 6.49 -16.56 -14.40
CA GLU A 390 7.20 -17.74 -13.86
C GLU A 390 8.18 -17.39 -12.74
N LYS A 391 8.69 -16.15 -12.75
CA LYS A 391 9.57 -15.57 -11.74
C LYS A 391 9.17 -14.12 -11.54
N SER A 392 8.89 -13.72 -10.31
CA SER A 392 8.64 -12.34 -9.92
C SER A 392 9.27 -12.03 -8.57
N ALA A 393 9.65 -10.77 -8.41
CA ALA A 393 10.24 -10.24 -7.19
C ALA A 393 9.57 -8.91 -6.84
N SER A 394 9.24 -8.76 -5.56
CA SER A 394 8.70 -7.53 -5.01
C SER A 394 9.59 -7.04 -3.87
N LEU A 395 9.82 -5.74 -3.81
CA LEU A 395 10.55 -5.08 -2.75
C LEU A 395 9.60 -4.14 -2.02
N VAL A 396 9.35 -4.43 -0.74
CA VAL A 396 8.75 -3.49 0.20
C VAL A 396 9.89 -2.85 0.98
N SER A 397 9.91 -1.53 1.09
CA SER A 397 11.04 -0.81 1.68
C SER A 397 10.56 0.36 2.52
N ASN A 398 11.10 0.46 3.73
CA ASN A 398 11.00 1.64 4.57
C ASN A 398 12.28 2.45 4.37
N SER A 399 12.19 3.54 3.62
CA SER A 399 13.37 4.30 3.17
C SER A 399 13.02 5.76 2.94
N GLN A 400 14.01 6.53 2.51
CA GLN A 400 13.87 7.93 2.10
C GLN A 400 13.02 8.17 0.83
N PHE A 401 12.30 7.16 0.32
CA PHE A 401 11.69 7.19 -1.00
C PHE A 401 10.64 8.29 -1.21
N LEU A 402 9.97 8.74 -0.14
CA LEU A 402 8.93 9.78 -0.18
C LEU A 402 9.41 11.19 0.19
N LEU A 403 10.66 11.37 0.64
CA LEU A 403 11.11 12.66 1.19
C LEU A 403 10.75 13.84 0.29
N LYS A 404 11.12 13.76 -0.99
CA LYS A 404 10.84 14.81 -1.97
C LYS A 404 9.34 15.02 -2.22
N LEU A 405 8.54 13.96 -2.20
CA LEU A 405 7.10 14.07 -2.45
C LEU A 405 6.38 14.71 -1.26
N MET A 406 6.76 14.29 -0.05
CA MET A 406 6.23 14.81 1.20
C MET A 406 6.62 16.27 1.41
N ASP A 407 7.89 16.62 1.20
CA ASP A 407 8.35 18.01 1.25
C ASP A 407 7.60 18.91 0.26
N ASN A 408 7.40 18.44 -0.98
CA ASN A 408 6.63 19.19 -1.99
C ASN A 408 5.16 19.38 -1.61
N ILE A 409 4.48 18.35 -1.06
CA ILE A 409 3.06 18.47 -0.72
C ILE A 409 2.84 19.36 0.51
N VAL A 410 3.71 19.24 1.51
CA VAL A 410 3.73 20.08 2.71
C VAL A 410 4.02 21.52 2.32
N GLY A 411 5.06 21.78 1.52
CA GLY A 411 5.39 23.13 1.06
C GLY A 411 4.27 23.77 0.23
N LYS A 412 3.62 23.01 -0.67
CA LYS A 412 2.44 23.51 -1.41
C LYS A 412 1.28 23.86 -0.48
N ALA A 413 0.97 22.99 0.47
CA ALA A 413 -0.10 23.24 1.45
C ALA A 413 0.23 24.44 2.34
N TRP A 414 1.48 24.58 2.81
CA TRP A 414 1.93 25.72 3.60
C TRP A 414 1.79 27.04 2.83
N ASN A 415 2.20 27.08 1.56
CA ASN A 415 2.06 28.28 0.72
C ASN A 415 0.58 28.68 0.54
N MET A 416 -0.31 27.71 0.39
CA MET A 416 -1.76 27.96 0.36
C MET A 416 -2.24 28.50 1.72
N PHE A 417 -1.76 27.92 2.82
CA PHE A 417 -2.17 28.28 4.19
C PHE A 417 -1.72 29.69 4.57
N ALA A 418 -0.46 30.04 4.29
CA ALA A 418 0.10 31.36 4.52
C ALA A 418 -0.67 32.46 3.75
N SER A 419 -1.24 32.10 2.59
CA SER A 419 -2.10 32.99 1.80
C SER A 419 -3.57 32.99 2.23
N LYS A 420 -3.92 32.23 3.29
CA LYS A 420 -5.29 31.93 3.75
C LYS A 420 -6.21 31.40 2.64
N ALA A 421 -5.63 30.79 1.60
CA ALA A 421 -6.38 30.28 0.46
C ALA A 421 -7.19 29.05 0.90
N TYR A 422 -8.51 29.07 0.66
CA TYR A 422 -9.46 27.98 0.94
C TYR A 422 -9.58 27.52 2.41
N VAL A 423 -8.86 28.12 3.36
CA VAL A 423 -8.90 27.76 4.80
C VAL A 423 -10.33 27.86 5.37
N HIS A 424 -11.10 28.88 4.95
CA HIS A 424 -12.49 29.07 5.35
C HIS A 424 -13.41 27.88 5.01
N GLN A 425 -13.04 27.04 4.03
CA GLN A 425 -13.81 25.85 3.70
C GLN A 425 -13.66 24.75 4.76
N TYR A 426 -12.56 24.76 5.53
CA TYR A 426 -12.25 23.79 6.58
C TYR A 426 -12.76 24.29 7.93
N THR A 427 -12.56 25.57 8.25
CA THR A 427 -13.07 26.19 9.49
C THR A 427 -14.58 26.16 9.59
N LYS A 428 -15.29 26.24 8.45
CA LYS A 428 -16.75 26.03 8.40
C LYS A 428 -17.19 24.69 9.01
N PHE A 429 -16.33 23.68 9.00
CA PHE A 429 -16.59 22.34 9.54
C PHE A 429 -15.79 22.06 10.83
N GLY A 430 -15.29 23.11 11.49
CA GLY A 430 -14.66 23.02 12.81
C GLY A 430 -13.19 22.58 12.81
N ILE A 431 -12.48 22.72 11.69
CA ILE A 431 -11.02 22.60 11.65
C ILE A 431 -10.42 24.00 11.72
N GLU A 432 -9.77 24.31 12.83
CA GLU A 432 -9.20 25.61 13.13
C GLU A 432 -7.82 25.80 12.48
N GLU A 433 -7.33 27.04 12.44
CA GLU A 433 -5.98 27.32 11.92
C GLU A 433 -4.89 26.60 12.72
N GLU A 434 -5.10 26.37 14.02
CA GLU A 434 -4.19 25.64 14.90
C GLU A 434 -4.05 24.17 14.50
N ASP A 435 -5.15 23.50 14.12
CA ASP A 435 -5.12 22.10 13.65
C ASP A 435 -4.22 21.92 12.42
N PHE A 436 -4.20 22.91 11.52
CA PHE A 436 -3.30 22.91 10.36
C PHE A 436 -1.85 23.02 10.80
N LEU A 437 -1.53 23.94 11.72
CA LEU A 437 -0.18 24.16 12.23
C LEU A 437 0.37 22.90 12.93
N ASP A 438 -0.45 22.22 13.71
CA ASP A 438 -0.09 20.95 14.34
C ASP A 438 0.18 19.85 13.32
N CYS A 439 -0.67 19.77 12.27
CA CYS A 439 -0.45 18.83 11.17
C CYS A 439 0.84 19.12 10.40
N PHE A 440 1.14 20.39 10.12
CA PHE A 440 2.39 20.80 9.48
C PHE A 440 3.60 20.41 10.34
N THR A 441 3.57 20.77 11.63
CA THR A 441 4.65 20.45 12.58
C THR A 441 4.92 18.95 12.65
N THR A 442 3.85 18.14 12.74
CA THR A 442 3.96 16.67 12.75
C THR A 442 4.65 16.16 11.49
N LEU A 443 4.25 16.62 10.31
CA LEU A 443 4.82 16.14 9.05
C LEU A 443 6.23 16.67 8.80
N GLU A 444 6.54 17.90 9.20
CA GLU A 444 7.89 18.45 9.15
C GLU A 444 8.86 17.66 10.04
N GLN A 445 8.41 17.22 11.22
CA GLN A 445 9.18 16.31 12.06
C GLN A 445 9.44 14.98 11.34
N VAL A 446 8.41 14.37 10.75
CA VAL A 446 8.57 13.11 9.99
C VAL A 446 9.54 13.30 8.81
N ILE A 447 9.44 14.40 8.06
CA ILE A 447 10.37 14.74 6.98
C ILE A 447 11.79 14.84 7.53
N SER A 448 11.98 15.54 8.65
CA SER A 448 13.28 15.73 9.29
C SER A 448 13.91 14.40 9.70
N SER A 449 13.12 13.52 10.32
CA SER A 449 13.56 12.20 10.78
C SER A 449 13.98 11.32 9.60
N TYR A 450 13.20 11.24 8.53
CA TYR A 450 13.60 10.50 7.32
C TYR A 450 14.81 11.14 6.62
N ALA A 451 14.95 12.46 6.65
CA ALA A 451 16.09 13.16 6.05
C ALA A 451 17.40 12.94 6.82
N SER A 452 17.31 12.51 8.09
CA SER A 452 18.46 12.22 8.95
C SER A 452 19.01 10.79 8.87
N LEU A 453 18.35 9.91 8.11
CA LEU A 453 18.69 8.48 8.01
C LEU A 453 20.08 8.16 7.48
#